data_AF-A0A967N627-F1
#
_entry.id   AF-A0A967N627-F1
#
_cell.length_a   1.000
_cell.length_b   1.000
_cell.length_c   1.000
_cell.angle_alpha   90.00
_cell.angle_beta   90.00
_cell.angle_gamma   90.00
#
_symmetry.space_group_name_H-M   'P 1'
#
loop_
_entity.id
_entity.type
_entity.pdbx_description
1 polymer ?
#
loop_
_entity_poly.entity_id
_entity_poly.type
_entity_poly.pdbx_seq_one_letter_code
_entity_poly.pdbx_strand_id
1 'polypeptide(L)'
;TVGGRIASGLTGIRRLGVGHVREWALGGRLVTARGEAMRFGGPTVKNVTGYDLPRLLCGSWGTLAVLTELTLRVRPLPAFSGWFSTEDPRVGP
;
A
#
# COMPACT_ATOMS: atom_id res chain seq x y z
N THR A 1 11.83 -1.26 -1.84
CA THR A 1 11.29 -0.25 -2.78
C THR A 1 9.79 -0.08 -2.57
N VAL A 2 9.17 0.97 -3.11
CA VAL A 2 7.71 1.18 -2.99
C VAL A 2 6.92 0.05 -3.68
N GLY A 3 7.28 -0.27 -4.93
CA GLY A 3 6.67 -1.37 -5.68
C GLY A 3 6.79 -2.71 -4.95
N GLY A 4 7.97 -3.03 -4.39
CA GLY A 4 8.16 -4.26 -3.61
C GLY A 4 7.28 -4.33 -2.37
N ARG A 5 7.06 -3.22 -1.66
CA ARG A 5 6.22 -3.19 -0.45
C ARG A 5 4.73 -3.38 -0.75
N ILE A 6 4.26 -2.87 -1.89
CA ILE A 6 2.92 -3.16 -2.41
C ILE A 6 2.84 -4.62 -2.85
N ALA A 7 3.77 -5.08 -3.70
CA ALA A 7 3.79 -6.45 -4.21
C ALA A 7 3.85 -7.48 -3.09
N SER A 8 4.58 -7.24 -2.00
CA SER A 8 4.66 -8.15 -0.85
C SER A 8 3.54 -7.98 0.18
N GLY A 9 2.70 -6.95 0.06
CA GLY A 9 1.63 -6.66 1.02
C GLY A 9 2.10 -6.27 2.43
N LEU A 10 3.39 -5.97 2.61
CA LEU A 10 3.96 -5.72 3.92
C LEU A 10 3.49 -4.38 4.51
N THR A 11 2.86 -4.45 5.67
CA THR A 11 2.27 -3.31 6.37
C THR A 11 3.09 -2.96 7.62
N GLY A 12 3.27 -1.66 7.90
CA GLY A 12 4.08 -1.19 9.03
C GLY A 12 3.34 -1.09 10.37
N ILE A 13 4.08 -0.78 11.43
CA ILE A 13 3.56 -0.62 12.81
C ILE A 13 2.44 0.43 12.93
N ARG A 14 2.45 1.46 12.06
CA ARG A 14 1.47 2.55 12.07
C ARG A 14 0.11 2.20 11.44
N ARG A 15 -0.11 0.95 11.02
CA ARG A 15 -1.31 0.53 10.26
C ARG A 15 -2.63 0.85 10.93
N LEU A 16 -2.67 0.83 12.26
CA LEU A 16 -3.88 1.13 13.02
C LEU A 16 -4.31 2.59 12.82
N GLY A 17 -3.36 3.51 12.63
CA GLY A 17 -3.65 4.93 12.37
C GLY A 17 -3.74 5.28 10.89
N VAL A 18 -3.09 4.54 10.00
CA VAL A 18 -2.93 4.95 8.58
C VAL A 18 -3.42 3.93 7.54
N GLY A 19 -3.93 2.78 7.97
CA GLY A 19 -4.42 1.70 7.11
C GLY A 19 -3.34 0.76 6.60
N HIS A 20 -3.78 -0.29 5.90
CA HIS A 20 -2.89 -1.28 5.27
C HIS A 20 -2.28 -0.76 3.98
N VAL A 21 -1.11 -1.32 3.59
CA VAL A 21 -0.38 -0.87 2.40
C VAL A 21 -1.23 -0.93 1.11
N ARG A 22 -2.14 -1.91 0.99
CA ARG A 22 -3.08 -2.06 -0.14
C ARG A 22 -4.04 -0.90 -0.34
N GLU A 23 -4.31 -0.13 0.71
CA GLU A 23 -5.25 1.00 0.64
C GLU A 23 -4.56 2.28 0.16
N TRP A 24 -3.22 2.28 0.07
CA TRP A 24 -2.46 3.44 -0.36
C TRP A 24 -2.36 3.55 -1.88
N ALA A 25 -2.39 2.44 -2.61
CA ALA A 25 -2.33 2.44 -4.07
C ALA A 25 -3.70 2.75 -4.68
N LEU A 26 -3.73 3.75 -5.57
CA LEU A 26 -4.92 4.14 -6.34
C LEU A 26 -4.84 3.67 -7.79
N GLY A 27 -3.63 3.43 -8.29
CA GLY A 27 -3.38 3.07 -9.68
C GLY A 27 -1.89 3.06 -10.00
N GLY A 28 -1.55 2.95 -11.29
CA GLY A 28 -0.17 2.98 -11.74
C GLY A 28 0.03 2.34 -13.11
N ARG A 29 1.28 1.96 -13.38
CA ARG A 29 1.68 1.18 -14.56
C ARG A 29 2.31 -0.13 -14.14
N LEU A 30 2.06 -1.15 -14.95
CA LEU A 30 2.62 -2.47 -14.78
C LEU A 30 3.06 -3.06 -16.12
N VAL A 31 3.92 -4.05 -16.07
CA VAL A 31 4.29 -4.91 -17.20
C VAL A 31 3.83 -6.33 -16.87
N THR A 32 3.01 -6.91 -17.75
CA THR A 32 2.51 -8.28 -17.57
C THR A 32 3.59 -9.32 -17.86
N ALA A 33 3.32 -10.59 -17.56
CA ALA A 33 4.20 -11.71 -17.94
C ALA A 33 4.41 -11.85 -19.45
N ARG A 34 3.56 -11.23 -20.28
CA ARG A 34 3.71 -11.17 -21.75
C ARG A 34 4.54 -9.99 -22.23
N GLY A 35 5.06 -9.16 -21.33
CA GLY A 35 5.81 -7.95 -21.67
C GLY A 35 4.92 -6.75 -22.05
N GLU A 36 3.60 -6.85 -21.85
CA GLU A 36 2.68 -5.77 -22.19
C GLU A 36 2.66 -4.71 -21.09
N ALA A 37 2.89 -3.46 -21.47
CA ALA A 37 2.76 -2.32 -20.57
C ALA A 37 1.28 -1.89 -20.47
N MET A 38 0.75 -1.87 -19.25
CA MET A 38 -0.64 -1.52 -18.97
C MET A 38 -0.75 -0.44 -17.89
N ARG A 39 -1.82 0.35 -17.95
CA ARG A 39 -2.21 1.29 -16.88
C ARG A 39 -3.40 0.71 -16.11
N PHE A 40 -3.42 0.91 -14.81
CA PHE A 40 -4.53 0.52 -13.95
C PHE A 40 -4.90 1.63 -12.97
N GLY A 41 -6.16 1.62 -12.52
CA GLY A 41 -6.68 2.59 -11.56
C GLY A 41 -6.59 4.04 -12.06
N GLY A 42 -6.53 4.98 -11.12
CA GLY A 42 -6.45 6.41 -11.42
C GLY A 42 -6.24 7.26 -10.18
N PRO A 43 -5.93 8.56 -10.30
CA PRO A 43 -5.70 9.46 -9.16
C PRO A 43 -7.01 9.89 -8.48
N THR A 44 -7.93 8.95 -8.24
CA THR A 44 -9.22 9.20 -7.60
C THR A 44 -9.40 8.26 -6.40
N VAL A 45 -10.00 8.78 -5.33
CA VAL A 45 -10.33 7.97 -4.15
C VAL A 45 -11.48 7.01 -4.44
N LYS A 46 -12.46 7.47 -5.23
CA LYS A 46 -13.57 6.65 -5.70
C LYS A 46 -13.33 6.32 -7.17
N ASN A 47 -13.15 5.04 -7.45
CA ASN A 47 -13.12 4.49 -8.79
C ASN A 47 -14.04 3.28 -8.83
N VAL A 48 -15.09 3.35 -9.65
CA VAL A 48 -16.11 2.29 -9.80
C VAL A 48 -16.04 1.62 -11.18
N THR A 49 -15.02 1.94 -11.97
CA THR A 49 -14.88 1.43 -13.32
C THR A 49 -13.85 0.30 -13.34
N GLY A 50 -14.31 -0.90 -13.71
CA GLY A 50 -13.46 -2.08 -13.84
C GLY A 50 -13.09 -2.72 -12.50
N TYR A 51 -12.10 -3.61 -12.54
CA TYR A 51 -11.64 -4.36 -11.37
C TYR A 51 -10.63 -3.55 -10.53
N ASP A 52 -10.63 -3.81 -9.22
CA ASP A 52 -9.66 -3.24 -8.26
C ASP A 52 -8.29 -3.93 -8.39
N LEU A 53 -7.59 -3.62 -9.48
CA LEU A 53 -6.23 -4.08 -9.75
C LEU A 53 -5.21 -3.68 -8.66
N PRO A 54 -5.27 -2.49 -8.04
CA PRO A 54 -4.39 -2.17 -6.91
C PRO A 54 -4.48 -3.21 -5.78
N ARG A 55 -5.70 -3.62 -5.41
CA ARG A 55 -5.88 -4.67 -4.39
C ARG A 55 -5.45 -6.05 -4.87
N LEU A 56 -5.67 -6.39 -6.13
CA LEU A 56 -5.22 -7.67 -6.71
C LEU A 56 -3.69 -7.80 -6.71
N LEU A 57 -2.99 -6.73 -7.09
CA LEU A 57 -1.52 -6.73 -7.21
C LEU A 57 -0.83 -6.67 -5.85
N CYS A 58 -1.51 -6.19 -4.82
CA CYS A 58 -0.98 -6.16 -3.46
C CYS A 58 -0.89 -7.56 -2.86
N GLY A 59 0.30 -7.96 -2.42
CA GLY A 59 0.54 -9.33 -1.93
C GLY A 59 0.75 -10.37 -3.04
N SER A 60 0.84 -9.97 -4.30
CA SER A 60 1.14 -10.86 -5.44
C SER A 60 2.58 -11.37 -5.49
N TRP A 61 3.49 -10.83 -4.66
CA TRP A 61 4.93 -11.10 -4.72
C TRP A 61 5.56 -10.86 -6.10
N GLY A 62 4.93 -10.05 -6.95
CA GLY A 62 5.38 -9.77 -8.32
C GLY A 62 5.06 -10.88 -9.32
N THR A 63 4.32 -11.92 -8.93
CA THR A 63 4.00 -13.06 -9.81
C THR A 63 2.96 -12.74 -10.88
N LEU A 64 2.10 -11.74 -10.65
CA LEU A 64 1.04 -11.35 -11.59
C LEU A 64 1.51 -10.32 -12.62
N ALA A 65 2.39 -9.40 -12.20
CA ALA A 65 2.97 -8.36 -13.03
C ALA A 65 4.12 -7.66 -12.31
N VAL A 66 4.98 -6.98 -13.08
CA VAL A 66 6.01 -6.08 -12.56
C VAL A 66 5.43 -4.67 -12.44
N LEU A 67 5.42 -4.09 -11.23
CA LEU A 67 5.00 -2.71 -11.00
C LEU A 67 6.12 -1.73 -11.39
N THR A 68 5.85 -0.82 -12.31
CA THR A 68 6.84 0.15 -12.80
C THR A 68 6.56 1.58 -12.33
N GLU A 69 5.29 1.94 -12.17
CA GLU A 69 4.85 3.23 -11.61
C GLU A 69 3.68 3.00 -10.65
N LEU A 70 3.57 3.83 -9.62
CA LEU A 70 2.48 3.78 -8.64
C LEU A 70 1.96 5.17 -8.34
N THR A 71 0.63 5.31 -8.40
CA THR A 71 -0.10 6.46 -7.89
C THR A 71 -0.57 6.12 -6.49
N LEU A 72 -0.07 6.87 -5.51
CA LEU A 72 -0.42 6.69 -4.10
C LEU A 72 -1.26 7.85 -3.60
N ARG A 73 -2.26 7.57 -2.76
CA ARG A 73 -2.85 8.62 -1.93
C ARG A 73 -1.83 9.06 -0.88
N VAL A 74 -1.85 10.32 -0.49
CA VAL A 74 -1.05 10.85 0.62
C VAL A 74 -1.96 11.32 1.75
N ARG A 75 -1.38 11.45 2.94
CA ARG A 75 -2.04 12.07 4.08
C ARG A 75 -1.26 13.32 4.50
N PRO A 76 -1.93 14.32 5.07
CA PRO A 76 -1.26 15.45 5.70
C PRO A 76 -0.24 14.98 6.74
N LEU A 77 0.85 15.72 6.88
CA LEU A 77 1.80 15.52 7.98
C LEU A 77 1.09 15.85 9.31
N PRO A 78 1.25 15.00 10.34
CA PRO A 78 0.66 15.29 11.64
C PRO A 78 1.34 16.53 12.26
N ALA A 79 0.56 17.38 12.92
CA ALA A 79 1.09 18.56 13.62
C ALA A 79 2.00 18.19 14.82
N PHE A 80 1.80 17.00 15.40
CA PHE A 80 2.58 16.47 16.50
C PHE A 80 2.66 14.94 16.43
N SER A 81 3.78 14.37 16.88
CA SER A 81 3.93 12.91 17.09
C SER A 81 4.80 12.64 18.31
N GLY A 82 4.39 11.71 19.16
CA GLY A 82 5.13 11.30 20.35
C GLY A 82 5.09 9.79 20.55
N TRP A 83 6.09 9.27 21.27
CA TRP A 83 6.11 7.89 21.75
C TRP A 83 5.69 7.88 23.21
N PHE A 84 4.88 6.90 23.58
CA PHE A 84 4.55 6.62 24.98
C PHE A 84 4.92 5.17 25.28
N SER A 85 5.49 4.95 26.46
CA SER A 85 5.75 3.63 27.02
C SER A 85 5.02 3.52 28.35
N THR A 86 4.43 2.36 28.62
CA THR A 86 3.86 2.00 29.91
C THR A 86 4.48 0.68 30.34
N GLU A 87 4.74 0.54 31.63
CA GLU A 87 5.03 -0.77 32.21
C GLU A 87 3.73 -1.58 32.28
N ASP A 88 3.79 -2.89 32.07
CA ASP A 88 2.62 -3.76 32.29
C ASP A 88 2.53 -4.04 33.78
N PRO A 89 1.48 -3.60 34.50
CA PRO A 89 1.37 -3.80 35.94
C PRO A 89 1.28 -5.28 36.37
N ARG A 90 1.09 -6.22 35.42
CA ARG A 90 1.08 -7.67 35.67
C ARG A 90 2.46 -8.31 35.53
N VAL A 91 3.41 -7.61 34.91
CA VAL A 91 4.78 -8.04 34.75
C VAL A 91 5.58 -7.14 35.68
N GLY A 92 5.82 -7.61 36.91
CA GLY A 92 6.72 -6.92 37.84
C GLY A 92 8.10 -6.70 37.21
N PRO A 93 8.97 -5.90 37.85
CA PRO A 93 10.31 -5.62 37.32
C PRO A 93 11.10 -6.89 36.99
#